data_AF-Q1PG87-F1
#
_entry.id   AF-Q1PG87-F1
#
_cell.length_a   1.000
_cell.length_b   1.000
_cell.length_c   1.000
_cell.angle_alpha   90.00
_cell.angle_beta   90.00
_cell.angle_gamma   90.00
#
_symmetry.space_group_name_H-M   'P 1'
#
loop_
_entity.id
_entity.type
_entity.pdbx_description
1 polymer ?
#
loop_
_entity_poly.entity_id
_entity_poly.type
_entity_poly.pdbx_seq_one_letter_code
_entity_poly.pdbx_strand_id
1 'polypeptide(L)'
;SCWRCNLCKEGRYNLCPEMKFFATPPVHGSLANQIVHPADLCCKLPENVSLEEGAMCEPLSVGVHACRRANVGPETNVLVMGAGPIGLVTMLSARAFGSPRIVIVDVDDHRLSVAKELGADETVKVSTNINDVSTEVERIKEAMGGLVDITFDCAGFNKTMTTALGATSSGGKVCLVGLGHTEMTLPPAPAAVREVDVVGIVQ
;
A
#
# COMPACT_ATOMS: atom_id res chain seq x y z
N SER A 1 0.71 -21.81 -1.10
CA SER A 1 -0.62 -22.09 -1.69
C SER A 1 -0.73 -23.59 -2.00
N CYS A 2 -1.92 -24.12 -2.32
CA CYS A 2 -2.11 -25.56 -2.60
C CYS A 2 -1.99 -25.96 -4.08
N TRP A 3 -1.88 -24.98 -4.99
CA TRP A 3 -1.69 -25.18 -6.44
C TRP A 3 -2.78 -25.96 -7.18
N ARG A 4 -3.87 -26.34 -6.51
CA ARG A 4 -4.94 -27.20 -7.07
C ARG A 4 -6.34 -26.60 -7.05
N CYS A 5 -6.60 -25.61 -6.19
CA CYS A 5 -7.90 -24.95 -6.11
C CYS A 5 -8.10 -23.94 -7.27
N ASN A 6 -9.34 -23.51 -7.50
CA ASN A 6 -9.68 -22.58 -8.59
C ASN A 6 -8.91 -21.26 -8.49
N LEU A 7 -8.81 -20.68 -7.29
CA LEU A 7 -8.04 -19.44 -7.08
C LEU A 7 -6.56 -19.59 -7.46
N CYS A 8 -5.93 -20.73 -7.14
CA CYS A 8 -4.55 -20.97 -7.56
C CYS A 8 -4.44 -21.09 -9.09
N LYS A 9 -5.39 -21.79 -9.74
CA LYS A 9 -5.41 -21.97 -11.19
C LYS A 9 -5.69 -20.67 -11.95
N GLU A 10 -6.41 -19.75 -11.34
CA GLU A 10 -6.68 -18.39 -11.84
C GLU A 10 -5.52 -17.41 -11.58
N GLY A 11 -4.42 -17.87 -10.95
CA GLY A 11 -3.27 -17.02 -10.59
C GLY A 11 -3.49 -16.16 -9.33
N ARG A 12 -4.61 -16.35 -8.61
CA ARG A 12 -4.95 -15.68 -7.34
C ARG A 12 -4.54 -16.54 -6.14
N TYR A 13 -3.32 -17.06 -6.16
CA TYR A 13 -2.85 -18.02 -5.16
C TYR A 13 -2.70 -17.43 -3.75
N ASN A 14 -2.57 -16.10 -3.62
CA ASN A 14 -2.58 -15.39 -2.35
C ASN A 14 -3.92 -15.54 -1.60
N LEU A 15 -4.99 -15.88 -2.31
CA LEU A 15 -6.32 -16.14 -1.74
C LEU A 15 -6.59 -17.62 -1.49
N CYS A 16 -5.57 -18.48 -1.56
CA CYS A 16 -5.74 -19.90 -1.36
C CYS A 16 -6.26 -20.20 0.07
N PRO A 17 -7.35 -20.98 0.24
CA PRO A 17 -7.86 -21.31 1.58
C PRO A 17 -6.91 -22.22 2.38
N GLU A 18 -6.02 -22.94 1.68
CA GLU A 18 -4.95 -23.76 2.26
C GLU A 18 -3.59 -23.03 2.25
N MET A 19 -3.60 -21.69 2.30
CA MET A 19 -2.37 -20.91 2.33
C MET A 19 -1.57 -21.21 3.60
N LYS A 20 -0.27 -21.47 3.42
CA LYS A 20 0.70 -21.62 4.51
C LYS A 20 1.68 -20.47 4.40
N PHE A 21 1.61 -19.54 5.33
CA PHE A 21 2.42 -18.33 5.34
C PHE A 21 3.35 -18.35 6.55
N PHE A 22 4.63 -18.03 6.37
CA PHE A 22 5.58 -18.03 7.49
C PHE A 22 5.13 -17.06 8.59
N ALA A 23 5.35 -17.45 9.84
CA ALA A 23 4.94 -16.71 11.04
C ALA A 23 3.43 -16.50 11.22
N THR A 24 2.57 -17.16 10.42
CA THR A 24 1.13 -17.24 10.68
C THR A 24 0.81 -18.58 11.32
N PRO A 25 0.28 -18.63 12.57
CA PRO A 25 -0.06 -19.88 13.23
C PRO A 25 -0.94 -20.78 12.34
N PRO A 26 -0.62 -22.09 12.24
CA PRO A 26 0.37 -22.85 13.01
C PRO A 26 1.78 -22.90 12.40
N VAL A 27 2.08 -22.14 11.34
CA VAL A 27 3.34 -22.22 10.61
C VAL A 27 4.41 -21.35 11.27
N HIS A 28 5.60 -21.92 11.51
CA HIS A 28 6.75 -21.19 12.07
C HIS A 28 7.25 -20.10 11.12
N GLY A 29 7.92 -19.09 11.68
CA GLY A 29 8.59 -18.04 10.92
C GLY A 29 9.96 -18.48 10.38
N SER A 30 10.66 -17.53 9.76
CA SER A 30 11.98 -17.74 9.14
C SER A 30 13.16 -17.13 9.91
N LEU A 31 12.92 -16.55 11.09
CA LEU A 31 13.99 -16.03 11.96
C LEU A 31 14.76 -17.18 12.63
N ALA A 32 15.62 -17.82 11.85
CA ALA A 32 16.44 -18.96 12.25
C ALA A 32 17.71 -19.02 11.38
N ASN A 33 18.74 -19.74 11.85
CA ASN A 33 19.98 -19.91 11.08
C ASN A 33 19.78 -20.71 9.78
N GLN A 34 18.77 -21.58 9.74
CA GLN A 34 18.44 -22.43 8.59
C GLN A 34 16.93 -22.65 8.54
N ILE A 35 16.39 -22.71 7.32
CA ILE A 35 14.99 -23.02 7.06
C ILE A 35 14.88 -23.95 5.85
N VAL A 36 13.78 -24.71 5.77
CA VAL A 36 13.40 -25.46 4.57
C VAL A 36 12.26 -24.71 3.88
N HIS A 37 12.43 -24.41 2.60
CA HIS A 37 11.41 -23.72 1.81
C HIS A 37 11.28 -24.33 0.41
N PRO A 38 10.07 -24.36 -0.20
CA PRO A 38 9.89 -24.85 -1.56
C PRO A 38 10.73 -24.05 -2.57
N ALA A 39 11.46 -24.77 -3.44
CA ALA A 39 12.42 -24.17 -4.36
C ALA A 39 11.75 -23.23 -5.39
N ASP A 40 10.50 -23.49 -5.75
CA ASP A 40 9.68 -22.68 -6.65
C ASP A 40 9.31 -21.30 -6.07
N LEU A 41 9.41 -21.14 -4.75
CA LEU A 41 9.21 -19.85 -4.06
C LEU A 41 10.54 -19.15 -3.74
N CYS A 42 11.67 -19.78 -4.02
CA CYS A 42 13.01 -19.21 -3.82
C CYS A 42 13.50 -18.53 -5.10
N CYS A 43 13.36 -17.20 -5.17
CA CYS A 43 13.85 -16.42 -6.29
C CYS A 43 15.37 -16.21 -6.19
N LYS A 44 16.13 -16.62 -7.21
CA LYS A 44 17.58 -16.37 -7.26
C LYS A 44 17.85 -14.88 -7.44
N LEU A 45 18.64 -14.29 -6.54
CA LEU A 45 19.05 -12.90 -6.63
C LEU A 45 20.12 -12.72 -7.72
N PRO A 46 20.05 -11.63 -8.51
CA PRO A 46 21.15 -11.19 -9.36
C PRO A 46 22.42 -10.88 -8.54
N GLU A 47 23.60 -10.96 -9.17
CA GLU A 47 24.88 -10.74 -8.48
C GLU A 47 25.05 -9.34 -7.89
N ASN A 48 24.34 -8.35 -8.45
CA ASN A 48 24.36 -6.96 -7.99
C ASN A 48 23.31 -6.63 -6.92
N VAL A 49 22.58 -7.63 -6.40
CA VAL A 49 21.59 -7.46 -5.34
C VAL A 49 22.08 -8.18 -4.09
N SER A 50 22.30 -7.42 -3.03
CA SER A 50 22.75 -7.93 -1.74
C SER A 50 21.67 -8.78 -1.05
N LEU A 51 22.06 -9.55 -0.04
CA LEU A 51 21.10 -10.34 0.75
C LEU A 51 20.14 -9.45 1.55
N GLU A 52 20.57 -8.26 1.97
CA GLU A 52 19.72 -7.29 2.67
C GLU A 52 18.64 -6.73 1.73
N GLU A 53 19.00 -6.36 0.51
CA GLU A 53 18.03 -5.97 -0.52
C GLU A 53 17.11 -7.14 -0.90
N GLY A 54 17.65 -8.36 -0.93
CA GLY A 54 16.87 -9.58 -1.12
C GLY A 54 15.79 -9.79 -0.04
N ALA A 55 16.11 -9.48 1.22
CA ALA A 55 15.13 -9.51 2.31
C ALA A 55 14.01 -8.47 2.12
N MET A 56 14.32 -7.33 1.50
CA MET A 56 13.34 -6.29 1.17
C MET A 56 12.44 -6.62 -0.02
N CYS A 57 12.72 -7.70 -0.78
CA CYS A 57 11.84 -8.12 -1.88
C CYS A 57 10.43 -8.47 -1.40
N GLU A 58 10.28 -9.03 -0.20
CA GLU A 58 8.99 -9.38 0.37
C GLU A 58 8.10 -8.14 0.61
N PRO A 59 8.52 -7.13 1.39
CA PRO A 59 7.68 -5.95 1.59
C PRO A 59 7.52 -5.14 0.29
N LEU A 60 8.53 -5.11 -0.58
CA LEU A 60 8.41 -4.45 -1.89
C LEU A 60 7.32 -5.12 -2.75
N SER A 61 7.18 -6.44 -2.66
CA SER A 61 6.15 -7.18 -3.41
C SER A 61 4.72 -6.73 -3.04
N VAL A 62 4.50 -6.25 -1.81
CA VAL A 62 3.22 -5.65 -1.37
C VAL A 62 2.91 -4.39 -2.18
N GLY A 63 3.88 -3.46 -2.24
CA GLY A 63 3.74 -2.22 -3.01
C GLY A 63 3.51 -2.50 -4.49
N VAL A 64 4.24 -3.46 -5.06
CA VAL A 64 4.06 -3.89 -6.46
C VAL A 64 2.69 -4.50 -6.69
N HIS A 65 2.21 -5.36 -5.79
CA HIS A 65 0.88 -5.96 -5.89
C HIS A 65 -0.24 -4.90 -5.78
N ALA A 66 -0.11 -3.96 -4.85
CA ALA A 66 -1.02 -2.85 -4.67
C ALA A 66 -1.10 -1.98 -5.93
N CYS A 67 0.05 -1.59 -6.49
CA CYS A 67 0.12 -0.80 -7.72
C CYS A 67 -0.53 -1.52 -8.91
N ARG A 68 -0.27 -2.83 -9.07
CA ARG A 68 -0.91 -3.65 -10.14
C ARG A 68 -2.42 -3.72 -9.98
N ARG A 69 -2.93 -3.95 -8.76
CA ARG A 69 -4.38 -4.02 -8.51
C ARG A 69 -5.07 -2.67 -8.67
N ALA A 70 -4.40 -1.58 -8.35
CA ALA A 70 -4.91 -0.23 -8.55
C ALA A 70 -4.83 0.22 -10.01
N ASN A 71 -3.99 -0.43 -10.83
CA ASN A 71 -3.63 -0.04 -12.19
C ASN A 71 -2.88 1.30 -12.25
N VAL A 72 -1.87 1.45 -11.40
CA VAL A 72 -0.95 2.61 -11.41
C VAL A 72 -0.19 2.66 -12.73
N GLY A 73 -0.06 3.86 -13.29
CA GLY A 73 0.71 4.12 -14.50
C GLY A 73 1.03 5.61 -14.69
N PRO A 74 1.50 6.00 -15.89
CA PRO A 74 1.88 7.38 -16.22
C PRO A 74 0.75 8.42 -16.12
N GLU A 75 -0.50 7.97 -16.12
CA GLU A 75 -1.68 8.84 -16.06
C GLU A 75 -2.27 8.96 -14.64
N THR A 76 -1.66 8.30 -13.64
CA THR A 76 -2.25 8.22 -12.30
C THR A 76 -1.38 8.93 -11.27
N ASN A 77 -1.94 9.96 -10.65
CA ASN A 77 -1.37 10.61 -9.48
C ASN A 77 -1.70 9.80 -8.22
N VAL A 78 -0.69 9.60 -7.37
CA VAL A 78 -0.78 8.68 -6.23
C VAL A 78 -0.67 9.43 -4.90
N LEU A 79 -1.61 9.18 -4.01
CA LEU A 79 -1.54 9.55 -2.60
C LEU A 79 -1.21 8.31 -1.76
N VAL A 80 -0.26 8.42 -0.83
CA VAL A 80 0.06 7.36 0.13
C VAL A 80 -0.23 7.85 1.55
N MET A 81 -1.16 7.18 2.24
CA MET A 81 -1.45 7.42 3.65
C MET A 81 -0.54 6.55 4.52
N GLY A 82 0.36 7.20 5.25
CA GLY A 82 1.37 6.58 6.10
C GLY A 82 2.73 6.47 5.41
N ALA A 83 3.77 7.01 6.03
CA ALA A 83 5.17 6.92 5.63
C ALA A 83 5.94 5.86 6.45
N GLY A 84 5.24 4.80 6.87
CA GLY A 84 5.88 3.59 7.41
C GLY A 84 6.52 2.74 6.29
N PRO A 85 7.15 1.60 6.64
CA PRO A 85 7.85 0.75 5.66
C PRO A 85 6.99 0.37 4.44
N ILE A 86 5.74 -0.04 4.66
CA ILE A 86 4.79 -0.38 3.58
C ILE A 86 4.44 0.83 2.72
N GLY A 87 4.28 2.01 3.33
CA GLY A 87 4.02 3.25 2.60
C GLY A 87 5.19 3.64 1.71
N LEU A 88 6.41 3.56 2.23
CA LEU A 88 7.64 3.87 1.48
C LEU A 88 7.83 2.92 0.29
N VAL A 89 7.70 1.61 0.48
CA VAL A 89 7.82 0.66 -0.64
C VAL A 89 6.67 0.78 -1.64
N THR A 90 5.48 1.19 -1.19
CA THR A 90 4.35 1.49 -2.09
C THR A 90 4.61 2.73 -2.92
N MET A 91 5.16 3.79 -2.32
CA MET A 91 5.60 5.00 -3.02
C MET A 91 6.67 4.68 -4.07
N LEU A 92 7.71 3.93 -3.68
CA LEU A 92 8.77 3.51 -4.60
C LEU A 92 8.22 2.63 -5.74
N SER A 93 7.29 1.73 -5.43
CA SER A 93 6.59 0.93 -6.44
C SER A 93 5.81 1.83 -7.40
N ALA A 94 4.99 2.75 -6.89
CA ALA A 94 4.20 3.67 -7.71
C ALA A 94 5.08 4.50 -8.65
N ARG A 95 6.25 4.96 -8.18
CA ARG A 95 7.24 5.64 -9.01
C ARG A 95 7.78 4.72 -10.10
N ALA A 96 8.12 3.48 -9.77
CA ALA A 96 8.61 2.49 -10.73
C ALA A 96 7.55 2.10 -11.80
N PHE A 97 6.25 2.18 -11.46
CA PHE A 97 5.15 2.03 -12.42
C PHE A 97 4.92 3.29 -13.29
N GLY A 98 5.64 4.37 -13.03
CA GLY A 98 5.64 5.59 -13.85
C GLY A 98 4.70 6.68 -13.36
N SER A 99 4.16 6.60 -12.13
CA SER A 99 3.31 7.67 -11.59
C SER A 99 4.05 9.03 -11.63
N PRO A 100 3.46 10.05 -12.25
CA PRO A 100 4.12 11.35 -12.46
C PRO A 100 4.16 12.19 -11.20
N ARG A 101 3.23 11.96 -10.26
CA ARG A 101 3.09 12.74 -9.04
C ARG A 101 2.69 11.85 -7.87
N ILE A 102 3.50 11.88 -6.80
CA ILE A 102 3.31 11.07 -5.61
C ILE A 102 3.40 11.95 -4.36
N VAL A 103 2.29 12.04 -3.63
CA VAL A 103 2.21 12.73 -2.33
C VAL A 103 2.10 11.69 -1.24
N ILE A 104 2.86 11.85 -0.16
CA ILE A 104 2.82 10.97 1.00
C ILE A 104 2.50 11.75 2.27
N VAL A 105 1.71 11.15 3.16
CA VAL A 105 1.28 11.80 4.40
C VAL A 105 1.57 10.94 5.62
N ASP A 106 1.89 11.57 6.74
CA ASP A 106 2.14 10.88 8.01
C ASP A 106 1.98 11.88 9.17
N VAL A 107 1.85 11.35 10.39
CA VAL A 107 1.81 12.10 11.64
C VAL A 107 3.20 12.36 12.22
N ASP A 108 4.25 11.81 11.63
CA ASP A 108 5.64 11.90 12.07
C ASP A 108 6.51 12.64 11.04
N ASP A 109 7.19 13.72 11.45
CA ASP A 109 7.98 14.55 10.52
C ASP A 109 9.27 13.85 10.05
N HIS A 110 9.83 12.96 10.87
CA HIS A 110 11.03 12.21 10.50
C HIS A 110 10.72 11.18 9.42
N ARG A 111 9.56 10.51 9.50
CA ARG A 111 9.12 9.62 8.43
C ARG A 111 8.87 10.36 7.12
N LEU A 112 8.29 11.56 7.20
CA LEU A 112 8.11 12.42 6.04
C LEU A 112 9.44 12.87 5.43
N SER A 113 10.43 13.22 6.26
CA SER A 113 11.76 13.60 5.74
C SER A 113 12.41 12.44 4.98
N VAL A 114 12.34 11.22 5.53
CA VAL A 114 12.83 10.01 4.85
C VAL A 114 12.08 9.78 3.53
N ALA A 115 10.76 9.97 3.51
CA ALA A 115 9.98 9.81 2.27
C ALA A 115 10.40 10.84 1.21
N LYS A 116 10.67 12.09 1.59
CA LYS A 116 11.18 13.14 0.70
C LYS A 116 12.57 12.77 0.16
N GLU A 117 13.48 12.29 1.00
CA GLU A 117 14.81 11.81 0.60
C GLU A 117 14.74 10.64 -0.40
N LEU A 118 13.75 9.76 -0.24
CA LEU A 118 13.49 8.63 -1.14
C LEU A 118 12.71 9.02 -2.42
N GLY A 119 12.41 10.30 -2.61
CA GLY A 119 11.83 10.81 -3.86
C GLY A 119 10.32 10.99 -3.85
N ALA A 120 9.68 11.15 -2.70
CA ALA A 120 8.32 11.71 -2.63
C ALA A 120 8.30 13.10 -3.26
N ASP A 121 7.29 13.38 -4.08
CA ASP A 121 7.19 14.69 -4.71
C ASP A 121 6.77 15.76 -3.72
N GLU A 122 5.80 15.46 -2.85
CA GLU A 122 5.47 16.26 -1.67
C GLU A 122 5.12 15.41 -0.47
N THR A 123 5.24 16.03 0.69
CA THR A 123 4.93 15.44 1.99
C THR A 123 3.94 16.31 2.73
N VAL A 124 2.87 15.73 3.30
CA VAL A 124 1.91 16.48 4.11
C VAL A 124 1.83 15.92 5.52
N LYS A 125 2.10 16.79 6.50
CA LYS A 125 1.92 16.49 7.92
C LYS A 125 0.43 16.49 8.27
N VAL A 126 -0.04 15.36 8.79
CA VAL A 126 -1.41 15.16 9.30
C VAL A 126 -1.39 14.92 10.82
N SER A 127 -2.56 14.96 11.46
CA SER A 127 -2.74 14.68 12.89
C SER A 127 -3.42 13.32 13.11
N THR A 128 -3.68 12.94 14.35
CA THR A 128 -4.55 11.80 14.71
C THR A 128 -6.00 12.21 14.98
N ASN A 129 -6.30 13.52 15.00
CA ASN A 129 -7.61 14.05 15.33
C ASN A 129 -8.56 14.00 14.12
N ILE A 130 -9.72 13.37 14.28
CA ILE A 130 -10.72 13.18 13.21
C ILE A 130 -11.32 14.51 12.70
N ASN A 131 -11.31 15.55 13.53
CA ASN A 131 -11.87 16.86 13.16
C ASN A 131 -11.01 17.60 12.13
N ASP A 132 -9.75 17.19 11.96
CA ASP A 132 -8.81 17.87 11.06
C ASP A 132 -8.93 17.38 9.60
N VAL A 133 -9.71 16.33 9.35
CA VAL A 133 -9.82 15.66 8.03
C VAL A 133 -10.12 16.65 6.91
N SER A 134 -11.06 17.59 7.11
CA SER A 134 -11.42 18.57 6.08
C SER A 134 -10.23 19.46 5.70
N THR A 135 -9.51 19.97 6.70
CA THR A 135 -8.32 20.80 6.49
C THR A 135 -7.16 20.02 5.88
N GLU A 136 -7.00 18.75 6.25
CA GLU A 136 -5.97 17.87 5.70
C GLU A 136 -6.23 17.52 4.24
N VAL A 137 -7.49 17.23 3.89
CA VAL A 137 -7.89 16.96 2.50
C VAL A 137 -7.57 18.13 1.59
N GLU A 138 -7.83 19.36 2.02
CA GLU A 138 -7.50 20.54 1.21
C GLU A 138 -5.99 20.72 1.07
N ARG A 139 -5.22 20.58 2.16
CA ARG A 139 -3.75 20.59 2.10
C ARG A 139 -3.17 19.50 1.19
N ILE A 140 -3.78 18.32 1.18
CA ILE A 140 -3.36 17.21 0.31
C ILE A 140 -3.63 17.54 -1.15
N LYS A 141 -4.81 18.10 -1.48
CA LYS A 141 -5.15 18.51 -2.85
C LYS A 141 -4.24 19.64 -3.34
N GLU A 142 -3.94 20.61 -2.48
CA GLU A 142 -2.98 21.68 -2.77
C GLU A 142 -1.59 21.11 -3.04
N ALA A 143 -1.09 20.20 -2.20
CA ALA A 143 0.20 19.55 -2.39
C ALA A 143 0.22 18.67 -3.64
N MET A 144 -0.89 18.03 -4.01
CA MET A 144 -0.99 17.27 -5.25
C MET A 144 -0.90 18.18 -6.48
N GLY A 145 -1.56 19.34 -6.43
CA GLY A 145 -1.64 20.29 -7.55
C GLY A 145 -2.50 19.79 -8.71
N GLY A 146 -3.32 18.76 -8.48
CA GLY A 146 -4.11 18.08 -9.49
C GLY A 146 -5.05 17.04 -8.88
N LEU A 147 -5.60 16.17 -9.74
CA LEU A 147 -6.44 15.05 -9.30
C LEU A 147 -5.62 14.03 -8.51
N VAL A 148 -6.28 13.34 -7.58
CA VAL A 148 -5.75 12.18 -6.86
C VAL A 148 -6.49 10.96 -7.38
N ASP A 149 -5.86 10.22 -8.30
CA ASP A 149 -6.51 9.10 -8.98
C ASP A 149 -6.51 7.84 -8.12
N ILE A 150 -5.42 7.60 -7.39
CA ILE A 150 -5.22 6.42 -6.56
C ILE A 150 -4.69 6.83 -5.20
N THR A 151 -5.36 6.39 -4.14
CA THR A 151 -4.87 6.50 -2.76
C THR A 151 -4.56 5.13 -2.19
N PHE A 152 -3.38 4.93 -1.59
CA PHE A 152 -3.04 3.74 -0.82
C PHE A 152 -3.11 4.04 0.67
N ASP A 153 -4.03 3.41 1.39
CA ASP A 153 -4.04 3.44 2.86
C ASP A 153 -3.12 2.35 3.41
N CYS A 154 -1.92 2.76 3.85
CA CYS A 154 -0.91 1.88 4.43
C CYS A 154 -0.93 1.91 5.97
N ALA A 155 -1.82 2.68 6.58
CA ALA A 155 -1.96 2.79 8.03
C ALA A 155 -3.16 2.00 8.56
N GLY A 156 -4.29 2.03 7.85
CA GLY A 156 -5.47 1.21 8.14
C GLY A 156 -6.24 1.67 9.39
N PHE A 157 -6.43 2.99 9.54
CA PHE A 157 -7.25 3.59 10.59
C PHE A 157 -8.51 4.26 10.01
N ASN A 158 -9.56 4.40 10.82
CA ASN A 158 -10.79 5.09 10.41
C ASN A 158 -10.54 6.50 9.85
N LYS A 159 -9.64 7.24 10.52
CA LYS A 159 -9.26 8.57 10.07
C LYS A 159 -8.56 8.54 8.72
N THR A 160 -7.55 7.70 8.54
CA THR A 160 -6.76 7.65 7.30
C THR A 160 -7.62 7.28 6.12
N MET A 161 -8.57 6.35 6.30
CA MET A 161 -9.53 6.01 5.27
C MET A 161 -10.51 7.14 4.97
N THR A 162 -11.00 7.86 5.99
CA THR A 162 -11.89 9.02 5.77
C THR A 162 -11.17 10.13 4.99
N THR A 163 -9.91 10.43 5.35
CA THR A 163 -9.06 11.37 4.60
C THR A 163 -8.77 10.87 3.19
N ALA A 164 -8.45 9.58 3.02
CA ALA A 164 -8.20 8.97 1.71
C ALA A 164 -9.42 9.10 0.78
N LEU A 165 -10.61 8.77 1.29
CA LEU A 165 -11.86 8.94 0.54
C LEU A 165 -12.08 10.42 0.19
N GLY A 166 -11.90 11.34 1.14
CA GLY A 166 -12.10 12.77 0.89
C GLY A 166 -11.12 13.40 -0.11
N ALA A 167 -9.87 12.92 -0.12
CA ALA A 167 -8.82 13.40 -1.01
C ALA A 167 -8.88 12.78 -2.42
N THR A 168 -9.29 11.51 -2.53
CA THR A 168 -9.40 10.81 -3.81
C THR A 168 -10.46 11.45 -4.70
N SER A 169 -10.13 11.64 -5.98
CA SER A 169 -11.02 12.24 -6.97
C SER A 169 -12.15 11.30 -7.37
N SER A 170 -13.24 11.85 -7.92
CA SER A 170 -14.35 11.02 -8.43
C SER A 170 -13.86 10.06 -9.53
N GLY A 171 -14.34 8.83 -9.53
CA GLY A 171 -13.84 7.75 -10.41
C GLY A 171 -12.48 7.16 -10.01
N GLY A 172 -11.88 7.68 -8.93
CA GLY A 172 -10.60 7.20 -8.41
C GLY A 172 -10.72 5.94 -7.56
N LYS A 173 -9.60 5.49 -6.99
CA LYS A 173 -9.53 4.27 -6.18
C LYS A 173 -8.86 4.52 -4.84
N VAL A 174 -9.41 3.94 -3.78
CA VAL A 174 -8.75 3.83 -2.48
C VAL A 174 -8.40 2.37 -2.20
N CYS A 175 -7.11 2.09 -2.07
CA CYS A 175 -6.58 0.76 -1.85
C CYS A 175 -6.24 0.55 -0.36
N LEU A 176 -6.87 -0.44 0.25
CA LEU A 176 -6.60 -0.88 1.61
C LEU A 176 -5.37 -1.81 1.63
N VAL A 177 -4.24 -1.30 2.10
CA VAL A 177 -2.98 -2.06 2.21
C VAL A 177 -2.64 -2.36 3.66
N GLY A 178 -2.78 -1.36 4.55
CA GLY A 178 -2.60 -1.51 5.98
C GLY A 178 -3.88 -1.96 6.69
N LEU A 179 -3.72 -2.77 7.73
CA LEU A 179 -4.81 -3.24 8.60
C LEU A 179 -4.50 -2.88 10.06
N GLY A 180 -4.58 -1.59 10.40
CA GLY A 180 -4.32 -1.09 11.76
C GLY A 180 -5.39 -1.49 12.77
N HIS A 181 -6.63 -1.68 12.32
CA HIS A 181 -7.75 -2.18 13.13
C HIS A 181 -8.54 -3.27 12.39
N THR A 182 -9.12 -4.20 13.17
CA THR A 182 -9.98 -5.28 12.66
C THR A 182 -11.32 -4.77 12.13
N GLU A 183 -11.84 -3.69 12.70
CA GLU A 183 -13.10 -3.05 12.30
C GLU A 183 -12.85 -1.59 11.93
N MET A 184 -13.45 -1.17 10.83
CA MET A 184 -13.43 0.23 10.39
C MET A 184 -14.83 0.70 10.02
N THR A 185 -15.17 1.92 10.46
CA THR A 185 -16.46 2.55 10.16
C THR A 185 -16.26 3.54 9.02
N LEU A 186 -16.81 3.22 7.85
CA LEU A 186 -16.69 4.05 6.66
C LEU A 186 -18.07 4.51 6.19
N PRO A 187 -18.26 5.81 5.88
CA PRO A 187 -19.48 6.27 5.24
C PRO A 187 -19.46 5.82 3.77
N PRO A 188 -20.37 4.92 3.32
CA PRO A 188 -20.32 4.43 1.94
C PRO A 188 -20.85 5.44 0.93
N ALA A 189 -21.73 6.36 1.35
CA ALA A 189 -22.39 7.30 0.44
C ALA A 189 -21.41 8.24 -0.29
N PRO A 190 -20.39 8.86 0.36
CA PRO A 190 -19.38 9.66 -0.32
C PRO A 190 -18.54 8.93 -1.38
N ALA A 191 -18.35 7.61 -1.22
CA ALA A 191 -17.69 6.78 -2.22
C ALA A 191 -18.65 6.49 -3.38
N ALA A 192 -19.88 6.06 -3.07
CA ALA A 192 -20.88 5.69 -4.05
C ALA A 192 -21.28 6.87 -4.97
N VAL A 193 -21.52 8.06 -4.41
CA VAL A 193 -21.95 9.25 -5.18
C VAL A 193 -20.86 9.74 -6.14
N ARG A 194 -19.60 9.41 -5.87
CA ARG A 194 -18.44 9.82 -6.68
C ARG A 194 -17.80 8.67 -7.45
N GLU A 195 -18.42 7.49 -7.43
CA GLU A 195 -17.89 6.27 -8.07
C GLU A 195 -16.44 5.97 -7.67
N VAL A 196 -16.12 6.13 -6.38
CA VAL A 196 -14.78 5.80 -5.85
C VAL A 196 -14.74 4.33 -5.46
N ASP A 197 -13.85 3.56 -6.08
CA ASP A 197 -13.65 2.15 -5.76
C ASP A 197 -12.86 1.98 -4.47
N VAL A 198 -13.31 1.07 -3.59
CA VAL A 198 -12.52 0.63 -2.43
C VAL A 198 -11.98 -0.77 -2.71
N VAL A 199 -10.65 -0.89 -2.80
CA VAL A 199 -9.96 -2.10 -3.24
C VAL A 199 -9.16 -2.69 -2.09
N GLY A 200 -9.55 -3.88 -1.62
CA GLY A 200 -8.76 -4.62 -0.63
C GLY A 200 -7.51 -5.22 -1.26
N ILE A 201 -6.34 -5.02 -0.64
CA ILE A 201 -5.06 -5.64 -1.00
C ILE A 201 -4.74 -6.68 0.08
N VAL A 202 -4.45 -7.91 -0.32
CA VAL A 202 -4.03 -8.96 0.61
C VAL A 202 -2.77 -9.62 0.08
N GLN A 203 -1.81 -9.77 0.99
CA GLN A 203 -0.52 -10.39 0.75
C GLN A 203 -0.60 -11.89 1.06
#